data_AF-A0A9D8FJW7-F1
#
_entry.id   AF-A0A9D8FJW7-F1
#
_cell.length_a   1.000
_cell.length_b   1.000
_cell.length_c   1.000
_cell.angle_alpha   90.00
_cell.angle_beta   90.00
_cell.angle_gamma   90.00
#
_symmetry.space_group_name_H-M   'P 1'
#
loop_
_entity.id
_entity.type
_entity.pdbx_description
1 polymer ?
#
loop_
_entity_poly.entity_id
_entity_poly.type
_entity_poly.pdbx_seq_one_letter_code
_entity_poly.pdbx_strand_id
1 'polypeptide(L)'
;MKSSNEFQLTQEDKDRYEKRISKIDLNDIPMVLKEIPLKIEKLVSHPLLLDYQIILVTDISKLVNILRDLPELSHDLQKRIVFALEYFLEEYDEIPDNSPQIGLLDDYVLVRWVVDDIISDYSELFEA
;
A
#
# COMPACT_ATOMS: atom_id res chain seq x y z
N MET A 1 15.42 19.43 13.91
CA MET A 1 16.32 19.43 12.74
C MET A 1 15.50 18.92 11.56
N LYS A 2 15.27 19.76 10.54
CA LYS A 2 14.61 19.33 9.29
C LYS A 2 15.67 18.70 8.40
N SER A 3 15.58 17.40 8.16
CA SER A 3 16.33 16.68 7.12
C SER A 3 15.31 16.16 6.12
N SER A 4 15.03 16.92 5.06
CA SER A 4 15.65 16.78 3.72
C SER A 4 14.94 15.71 2.89
N ASN A 5 13.97 16.15 2.08
CA ASN A 5 13.37 15.44 0.94
C ASN A 5 12.97 13.98 1.20
N GLU A 6 11.93 13.76 2.01
CA GLU A 6 11.15 12.53 1.87
C GLU A 6 10.46 12.59 0.50
N PHE A 7 10.58 11.53 -0.29
CA PHE A 7 9.82 11.40 -1.54
C PHE A 7 8.33 11.39 -1.16
N GLN A 8 7.56 12.34 -1.68
CA GLN A 8 6.16 12.55 -1.30
C GLN A 8 5.29 12.66 -2.54
N LEU A 9 4.05 12.18 -2.44
CA LEU A 9 3.05 12.36 -3.47
C LEU A 9 2.77 13.84 -3.69
N THR A 10 2.80 14.26 -4.95
CA THR A 10 2.29 15.58 -5.34
C THR A 10 0.76 15.59 -5.27
N GLN A 11 0.15 16.78 -5.32
CA GLN A 11 -1.31 16.87 -5.41
C GLN A 11 -1.84 16.21 -6.69
N GLU A 12 -1.08 16.27 -7.80
CA GLU A 12 -1.46 15.65 -9.07
C GLU A 12 -1.48 14.12 -8.96
N ASP A 13 -0.57 13.54 -8.17
CA ASP A 13 -0.54 12.11 -7.88
C ASP A 13 -1.76 11.70 -7.06
N LYS A 14 -2.05 12.44 -5.99
CA LYS A 14 -3.23 12.20 -5.15
C LYS A 14 -4.52 12.28 -5.97
N ASP A 15 -4.69 13.32 -6.78
CA ASP A 15 -5.88 13.49 -7.64
C ASP A 15 -6.02 12.36 -8.68
N ARG A 16 -4.89 11.83 -9.17
CA ARG A 16 -4.86 10.67 -10.09
C ARG A 16 -5.27 9.39 -9.35
N TYR A 17 -4.73 9.16 -8.17
CA TYR A 17 -5.04 7.98 -7.36
C TYR A 17 -6.46 7.98 -6.83
N GLU A 18 -7.00 9.11 -6.37
CA GLU A 18 -8.41 9.24 -5.98
C GLU A 18 -9.37 8.84 -7.11
N LYS A 19 -9.05 9.23 -8.36
CA LYS A 19 -9.82 8.78 -9.53
C LYS A 19 -9.71 7.28 -9.75
N ARG A 20 -8.56 6.67 -9.47
CA ARG A 20 -8.35 5.22 -9.58
C ARG A 20 -9.08 4.47 -8.47
N ILE A 21 -8.97 4.92 -7.22
CA ILE A 21 -9.70 4.42 -6.04
C ILE A 21 -11.20 4.37 -6.31
N SER A 22 -11.77 5.43 -6.90
CA SER A 22 -13.22 5.48 -7.20
C SER A 22 -13.71 4.32 -8.08
N LYS A 23 -12.82 3.75 -8.90
CA LYS A 23 -13.10 2.70 -9.89
C LYS A 23 -12.77 1.28 -9.41
N ILE A 24 -12.20 1.13 -8.21
CA ILE A 24 -11.87 -0.19 -7.65
C ILE A 24 -13.12 -1.07 -7.56
N ASP A 25 -12.97 -2.32 -7.97
CA ASP A 25 -13.98 -3.35 -7.82
C ASP A 25 -13.71 -4.16 -6.54
N LEU A 26 -14.64 -4.11 -5.59
CA LEU A 26 -14.51 -4.84 -4.33
C LEU A 26 -14.65 -6.36 -4.51
N ASN A 27 -15.06 -6.83 -5.69
CA ASN A 27 -14.99 -8.25 -6.04
C ASN A 27 -13.55 -8.77 -6.16
N ASP A 28 -12.55 -7.88 -6.23
CA ASP A 28 -11.13 -8.25 -6.31
C ASP A 28 -10.52 -8.56 -4.93
N ILE A 29 -11.24 -8.31 -3.82
CA ILE A 29 -10.80 -8.61 -2.44
C ILE A 29 -10.25 -10.05 -2.30
N PRO A 30 -10.94 -11.12 -2.76
CA PRO A 30 -10.42 -12.48 -2.63
C PRO A 30 -9.11 -12.70 -3.41
N MET A 31 -8.93 -12.00 -4.54
CA MET A 31 -7.71 -12.08 -5.35
C MET A 31 -6.55 -11.42 -4.60
N VAL A 32 -6.71 -10.18 -4.13
CA VAL A 32 -5.63 -9.46 -3.43
C VAL A 32 -5.23 -10.17 -2.13
N LEU A 33 -6.19 -10.70 -1.36
CA LEU A 33 -5.89 -11.45 -0.13
C LEU A 33 -5.12 -12.75 -0.39
N LYS A 34 -5.23 -13.31 -1.61
CA LYS A 34 -4.51 -14.52 -2.02
C LYS A 34 -3.10 -14.23 -2.55
N GLU A 35 -2.95 -13.18 -3.36
CA GLU A 35 -1.69 -12.91 -4.08
C GLU A 35 -0.68 -12.12 -3.24
N ILE A 36 -1.14 -11.22 -2.35
CA ILE A 36 -0.25 -10.38 -1.52
C ILE A 36 0.73 -11.21 -0.68
N PRO A 37 0.31 -12.26 0.05
CA PRO A 37 1.24 -13.08 0.83
C PRO A 37 2.35 -13.70 -0.03
N LEU A 38 2.04 -14.08 -1.27
CA LEU A 38 3.00 -14.67 -2.20
C LEU A 38 4.03 -13.63 -2.67
N LYS A 39 3.62 -12.39 -2.94
CA LYS A 39 4.54 -11.30 -3.29
C LYS A 39 5.44 -10.94 -2.11
N ILE A 40 4.89 -10.86 -0.89
CA ILE A 40 5.67 -10.63 0.34
C ILE A 40 6.71 -11.73 0.54
N GLU A 41 6.33 -13.01 0.43
CA GLU A 41 7.26 -14.13 0.60
C GLU A 41 8.46 -14.05 -0.37
N LYS A 42 8.19 -13.74 -1.64
CA LYS A 42 9.23 -13.49 -2.64
C LYS A 42 10.12 -12.32 -2.25
N LEU A 43 9.54 -11.20 -1.81
CA LEU A 43 10.29 -10.02 -1.42
C LEU A 43 11.22 -10.33 -0.24
N VAL A 44 10.70 -10.90 0.85
CA VAL A 44 11.47 -11.17 2.08
C VAL A 44 12.49 -12.31 1.92
N SER A 45 12.36 -13.14 0.89
CA SER A 45 13.39 -14.14 0.55
C SER A 45 14.68 -13.53 0.01
N HIS A 46 14.67 -12.25 -0.41
CA HIS A 46 15.86 -11.55 -0.85
C HIS A 46 16.72 -11.12 0.35
N PRO A 47 18.04 -11.40 0.32
CA PRO A 47 18.91 -11.25 1.51
C PRO A 47 19.20 -9.80 1.92
N LEU A 48 18.77 -8.81 1.14
CA LEU A 48 19.10 -7.39 1.34
C LEU A 48 17.90 -6.50 1.03
N LEU A 49 16.89 -6.53 1.91
CA LEU A 49 15.82 -5.53 1.87
C LEU A 49 16.33 -4.18 2.35
N LEU A 50 15.89 -3.13 1.67
CA LEU A 50 16.09 -1.75 2.10
C LEU A 50 15.09 -1.40 3.21
N ASP A 51 15.44 -0.44 4.06
CA ASP A 51 14.62 -0.06 5.23
C ASP A 51 13.18 0.30 4.85
N TYR A 52 12.98 1.03 3.75
CA TYR A 52 11.65 1.41 3.29
C TYR A 52 10.84 0.19 2.80
N GLN A 53 11.48 -0.83 2.24
CA GLN A 53 10.82 -2.06 1.80
C GLN A 53 10.32 -2.88 2.99
N ILE A 54 11.07 -2.87 4.11
CA ILE A 54 10.64 -3.51 5.37
C ILE A 54 9.39 -2.80 5.92
N ILE A 55 9.38 -1.46 5.88
CA ILE A 55 8.23 -0.66 6.30
C ILE A 55 7.03 -0.91 5.39
N LEU A 56 7.24 -0.92 4.07
CA LEU A 56 6.20 -1.22 3.08
C LEU A 56 5.55 -2.59 3.35
N VAL A 57 6.35 -3.66 3.55
CA VAL A 57 5.81 -4.99 3.89
C VAL A 57 4.99 -4.97 5.17
N THR A 58 5.45 -4.22 6.16
CA THR A 58 4.74 -4.06 7.44
C THR A 58 3.39 -3.39 7.24
N ASP A 59 3.35 -2.30 6.47
CA ASP A 59 2.13 -1.54 6.22
C ASP A 59 1.15 -2.31 5.32
N ILE A 60 1.62 -2.99 4.27
CA ILE A 60 0.81 -3.92 3.47
C ILE A 60 0.20 -5.01 4.35
N SER A 61 0.98 -5.59 5.27
CA SER A 61 0.49 -6.63 6.18
C SER A 61 -0.63 -6.11 7.09
N LYS A 62 -0.54 -4.86 7.56
CA LYS A 62 -1.62 -4.23 8.34
C LYS A 62 -2.88 -4.05 7.49
N LEU A 63 -2.73 -3.53 6.26
CA LEU A 63 -3.85 -3.33 5.34
C LEU A 63 -4.57 -4.65 5.01
N VAL A 64 -3.82 -5.73 4.78
CA VAL A 64 -4.38 -7.08 4.59
C VAL A 64 -5.17 -7.53 5.81
N ASN A 65 -4.63 -7.34 7.03
CA ASN A 65 -5.33 -7.72 8.25
C ASN A 65 -6.62 -6.93 8.45
N ILE A 66 -6.59 -5.61 8.23
CA ILE A 66 -7.79 -4.75 8.30
C ILE A 66 -8.85 -5.26 7.32
N LEU A 67 -8.49 -5.49 6.06
CA LEU A 67 -9.42 -5.95 5.03
C LEU A 67 -10.01 -7.33 5.33
N ARG A 68 -9.20 -8.24 5.90
CA ARG A 68 -9.62 -9.61 6.24
C ARG A 68 -10.48 -9.67 7.50
N ASP A 69 -10.08 -8.95 8.54
CA ASP A 69 -10.60 -9.13 9.89
C ASP A 69 -11.78 -8.18 10.18
N LEU A 70 -11.97 -7.13 9.36
CA LEU A 70 -13.05 -6.15 9.48
C LEU A 70 -13.89 -6.08 8.18
N PRO A 71 -14.78 -7.04 7.92
CA PRO A 71 -15.59 -7.04 6.69
C PRO A 71 -16.65 -5.92 6.63
N GLU A 72 -16.97 -5.30 7.77
CA GLU A 72 -17.99 -4.24 7.91
C GLU A 72 -17.45 -2.82 7.64
N LEU A 73 -16.22 -2.68 7.14
CA LEU A 73 -15.64 -1.39 6.76
C LEU A 73 -16.50 -0.68 5.71
N SER A 74 -16.47 0.65 5.71
CA SER A 74 -17.16 1.42 4.67
C SER A 74 -16.60 1.06 3.28
N HIS A 75 -17.45 1.10 2.26
CA HIS A 75 -17.00 0.80 0.89
C HIS A 75 -15.87 1.72 0.43
N ASP A 76 -15.86 2.99 0.86
CA ASP A 76 -14.78 3.94 0.52
C ASP A 76 -13.44 3.48 1.09
N LEU A 77 -13.44 3.10 2.38
CA LEU A 77 -12.25 2.60 3.05
C LEU A 77 -11.78 1.27 2.45
N GLN A 78 -12.69 0.34 2.16
CA GLN A 78 -12.35 -0.91 1.47
C GLN A 78 -11.69 -0.62 0.10
N LYS A 79 -12.24 0.33 -0.68
CA LYS A 79 -11.67 0.70 -1.99
C LYS A 79 -10.27 1.29 -1.86
N ARG A 80 -10.02 2.15 -0.87
CA ARG A 80 -8.67 2.71 -0.61
C ARG A 80 -7.67 1.61 -0.26
N ILE A 81 -8.06 0.67 0.59
CA ILE A 81 -7.21 -0.45 0.99
C ILE A 81 -6.93 -1.37 -0.21
N VAL A 82 -7.97 -1.78 -0.94
CA VAL A 82 -7.83 -2.65 -2.12
C VAL A 82 -6.97 -1.96 -3.18
N PHE A 83 -7.14 -0.66 -3.41
CA PHE A 83 -6.27 0.10 -4.31
C PHE A 83 -4.79 0.00 -3.94
N ALA A 84 -4.44 0.23 -2.67
CA ALA A 84 -3.05 0.15 -2.23
C ALA A 84 -2.47 -1.27 -2.41
N LEU A 85 -3.28 -2.30 -2.14
CA LEU A 85 -2.88 -3.69 -2.34
C LEU A 85 -2.73 -4.04 -3.83
N GLU A 86 -3.65 -3.61 -4.69
CA GLU A 86 -3.56 -3.81 -6.13
C GLU A 86 -2.35 -3.11 -6.73
N TYR A 87 -2.10 -1.85 -6.34
CA TYR A 87 -0.91 -1.12 -6.78
C TYR A 87 0.35 -1.90 -6.41
N PHE A 88 0.43 -2.35 -5.15
CA PHE A 88 1.53 -3.21 -4.70
C PHE A 88 1.61 -4.56 -5.41
N LEU A 89 0.59 -5.05 -6.13
CA LEU A 89 0.71 -6.26 -6.95
C LEU A 89 1.23 -5.97 -8.37
N GLU A 90 1.14 -4.74 -8.84
CA GLU A 90 1.69 -4.33 -10.15
C GLU A 90 3.23 -4.43 -10.10
N GLU A 91 3.85 -4.97 -11.15
CA GLU A 91 5.33 -5.08 -11.25
C GLU A 91 5.93 -4.01 -12.19
N TYR A 92 5.07 -3.30 -12.93
CA TYR A 92 5.42 -2.32 -13.95
C TYR A 92 4.50 -1.10 -13.85
N ASP A 93 4.53 -0.46 -12.69
CA ASP A 93 3.83 0.77 -12.37
C ASP A 93 4.69 2.01 -12.71
N GLU A 94 4.76 3.01 -11.83
CA GLU A 94 5.58 4.20 -12.03
C GLU A 94 7.08 3.89 -11.85
N ILE A 95 7.45 2.99 -10.94
CA ILE A 95 8.82 2.50 -10.77
C ILE A 95 8.82 0.97 -10.74
N PRO A 96 9.25 0.30 -11.82
CA PRO A 96 9.30 -1.16 -11.87
C PRO A 96 9.99 -1.77 -10.63
N ASP A 97 9.39 -2.79 -10.03
CA ASP A 97 9.90 -3.45 -8.81
C ASP A 97 11.36 -3.92 -8.93
N ASN A 98 11.75 -4.32 -10.14
CA ASN A 98 13.10 -4.81 -10.45
C ASN A 98 14.13 -3.69 -10.64
N SER A 99 13.71 -2.42 -10.53
CA SER A 99 14.57 -1.26 -10.65
C SER A 99 15.65 -1.29 -9.55
N PRO A 100 16.95 -1.31 -9.92
CA PRO A 100 18.01 -1.35 -8.93
C PRO A 100 17.93 -0.15 -7.98
N GLN A 101 18.07 -0.41 -6.68
CA GLN A 101 18.16 0.59 -5.60
C GLN A 101 16.87 1.38 -5.28
N ILE A 102 15.91 1.49 -6.20
CA ILE A 102 14.70 2.31 -6.02
C ILE A 102 13.38 1.60 -6.28
N GLY A 103 13.39 0.34 -6.71
CA GLY A 103 12.14 -0.42 -6.90
C GLY A 103 11.29 -0.43 -5.63
N LEU A 104 9.97 -0.34 -5.79
CA LEU A 104 8.97 -0.23 -4.73
C LEU A 104 8.98 1.08 -3.93
N LEU A 105 9.70 2.09 -4.37
CA LEU A 105 9.74 3.38 -3.66
C LEU A 105 8.40 4.12 -3.80
N ASP A 106 7.77 4.06 -4.96
CA ASP A 106 6.45 4.62 -5.22
C ASP A 106 5.36 3.84 -4.48
N ASP A 107 5.42 2.50 -4.45
CA ASP A 107 4.56 1.70 -3.57
C ASP A 107 4.65 2.13 -2.12
N TYR A 108 5.86 2.29 -1.61
CA TYR A 108 6.10 2.71 -0.24
C TYR A 108 5.44 4.05 0.06
N VAL A 109 5.62 5.03 -0.82
CA VAL A 109 5.08 6.38 -0.63
C VAL A 109 3.55 6.39 -0.75
N LEU A 110 2.98 5.62 -1.69
CA LEU A 110 1.54 5.48 -1.87
C LEU A 110 0.89 4.76 -0.68
N VAL A 111 1.43 3.63 -0.28
CA VAL A 111 0.91 2.82 0.84
C VAL A 111 1.02 3.60 2.15
N ARG A 112 2.12 4.33 2.36
CA ARG A 112 2.25 5.21 3.53
C ARG A 112 1.18 6.29 3.53
N TRP A 113 0.91 6.93 2.39
CA TRP A 113 -0.18 7.91 2.28
C TRP A 113 -1.54 7.29 2.65
N VAL A 114 -1.86 6.10 2.15
CA VAL A 114 -3.12 5.41 2.50
C VAL A 114 -3.18 5.06 3.98
N VAL A 115 -2.09 4.53 4.57
CA VAL A 115 -2.05 4.20 6.00
C VAL A 115 -2.21 5.44 6.86
N ASP A 116 -1.53 6.55 6.53
CA ASP A 116 -1.62 7.79 7.28
C ASP A 116 -3.04 8.40 7.22
N ASP A 117 -3.69 8.35 6.05
CA ASP A 117 -5.09 8.78 5.89
C ASP A 117 -6.03 7.91 6.75
N ILE A 118 -5.84 6.59 6.78
CA ILE A 118 -6.67 5.70 7.61
C ILE A 118 -6.41 5.96 9.11
N ILE A 119 -5.16 6.15 9.54
CA ILE A 119 -4.85 6.45 10.94
C ILE A 119 -5.48 7.79 11.37
N SER A 120 -5.46 8.79 10.49
CA SER A 120 -6.08 10.10 10.74
C SER A 120 -7.58 9.97 10.97
N ASP A 121 -8.27 9.17 10.15
CA ASP A 121 -9.72 9.11 10.14
C ASP A 121 -10.29 7.96 11.01
N TYR A 122 -9.47 6.96 11.33
CA TYR A 122 -9.83 5.71 11.98
C TYR A 122 -8.73 5.21 12.94
N SER A 123 -8.22 6.10 13.80
CA SER A 123 -7.11 5.79 14.73
C SER A 123 -7.32 4.50 15.55
N GLU A 124 -8.57 4.19 15.91
CA GLU A 124 -8.97 2.98 16.66
C GLU A 124 -8.61 1.67 15.95
N LEU A 125 -8.45 1.67 14.62
CA LEU A 125 -8.09 0.49 13.84
C LEU A 125 -6.60 0.10 13.94
N PHE A 126 -5.77 1.02 14.43
CA PHE A 126 -4.31 0.85 14.53
C PHE A 126 -3.80 0.84 15.99
N GLU A 127 -4.69 0.93 16.99
CA GLU A 127 -4.35 0.93 18.42
C GLU A 127 -4.36 -0.46 19.12
N ALA A 128 -4.29 -1.56 18.38
CA ALA A 128 -4.32 -2.92 18.94
C ALA A 128 -2.94 -3.51 19.29
#